data_AF-G0QQV5-F1
#
_entry.id   AF-G0QQV5-F1
#
_cell.length_a   1.000
_cell.length_b   1.000
_cell.length_c   1.000
_cell.angle_alpha   90.00
_cell.angle_beta   90.00
_cell.angle_gamma   90.00
#
_symmetry.space_group_name_H-M   'P 1'
#
loop_
_entity.id
_entity.type
_entity.pdbx_description
1 polymer ?
#
loop_
_entity_poly.entity_id
_entity_poly.type
_entity_poly.pdbx_seq_one_letter_code
_entity_poly.pdbx_strand_id
1 'polypeptide(L)'
;MANVTQKYYSQKIKCNMQSDKKKDILALLLISSKFEDKFKICLQKLIQQKQEKWDIDRLKCTKRMEELAKFFAGGYQLGENQGDEGYKEWFEEMKNQIEKLQYGDTTYIGRKVKQLIEALEDIEQYDQVSRSIQIKQYLYDTRKDLKHMMRIVNLKEEYLTNISLISDVTYCWQSLQDGYIQIILFTESILSMEKYLIGVIEVNPKQILDDGIRKELLKLIAKQLDQRLMFNNGDINKFLNTLFQLQYYLQGFKKSLEYIQDFIGNYGLRIFHEEFERLIISYIDMEQIAFITKKLDYEELLYDDNIPMPDRQNMENNNSVNFMGRILNEIMKLTDFKNTVYVHQNIAFYSFPKGQEMLNLKIMNMLYKCIGISGLNGLDQLLSFMIASSITTLIRKIKKQIGNEL
;
A
#
# COMPACT_ATOMS: atom_id res chain seq x y z
N MET A 1 0.12 -38.22 -23.56
CA MET A 1 -0.41 -37.39 -22.44
C MET A 1 0.67 -36.89 -21.47
N ALA A 2 1.77 -37.62 -21.21
CA ALA A 2 2.82 -37.18 -20.26
C ALA A 2 3.58 -35.87 -20.65
N ASN A 3 3.75 -35.60 -21.95
CA ASN A 3 4.47 -34.41 -22.43
C ASN A 3 3.68 -33.08 -22.33
N VAL A 4 2.35 -33.13 -22.21
CA VAL A 4 1.52 -31.91 -22.12
C VAL A 4 1.46 -31.41 -20.67
N THR A 5 1.36 -32.34 -19.71
CA THR A 5 1.40 -32.03 -18.27
C THR A 5 2.77 -31.50 -17.84
N GLN A 6 3.88 -32.10 -18.28
CA GLN A 6 5.22 -31.57 -17.97
C GLN A 6 5.45 -30.15 -18.52
N LYS A 7 4.95 -29.84 -19.72
CA LYS A 7 5.06 -28.50 -20.31
C LYS A 7 4.23 -27.47 -19.52
N TYR A 8 3.03 -27.84 -19.08
CA TYR A 8 2.15 -26.99 -18.27
C TYR A 8 2.73 -26.72 -16.86
N TYR A 9 3.29 -27.73 -16.19
CA TYR A 9 3.96 -27.54 -14.89
C TYR A 9 5.25 -26.73 -15.00
N SER A 10 6.05 -26.92 -16.07
CA SER A 10 7.27 -26.12 -16.29
C SER A 10 6.98 -24.65 -16.60
N GLN A 11 5.87 -24.32 -17.29
CA GLN A 11 5.41 -22.95 -17.50
C GLN A 11 4.85 -22.33 -16.21
N LYS A 12 4.08 -23.09 -15.41
CA LYS A 12 3.53 -22.60 -14.13
C LYS A 12 4.62 -22.36 -13.08
N ILE A 13 5.67 -23.20 -13.07
CA ILE A 13 6.86 -23.01 -12.22
C ILE A 13 7.70 -21.83 -12.71
N LYS A 14 7.86 -21.62 -14.03
CA LYS A 14 8.54 -20.41 -14.56
C LYS A 14 7.79 -19.11 -14.24
N CYS A 15 6.45 -19.11 -14.29
CA CYS A 15 5.63 -17.94 -13.90
C CYS A 15 5.64 -17.69 -12.39
N ASN A 16 5.61 -18.72 -11.55
CA ASN A 16 5.68 -18.57 -10.09
C ASN A 16 7.09 -18.14 -9.63
N MET A 17 8.16 -18.69 -10.22
CA MET A 17 9.55 -18.32 -9.92
C MET A 17 9.90 -16.88 -10.36
N GLN A 18 9.22 -16.35 -11.38
CA GLN A 18 9.34 -14.94 -11.78
C GLN A 18 8.58 -13.99 -10.83
N SER A 19 7.48 -14.45 -10.23
CA SER A 19 6.72 -13.71 -9.21
C SER A 19 7.50 -13.54 -7.91
N ASP A 20 8.11 -14.62 -7.41
CA ASP A 20 8.85 -14.57 -6.14
C ASP A 20 10.14 -13.74 -6.28
N LYS A 21 10.86 -13.88 -7.39
CA LYS A 21 12.01 -13.00 -7.69
C LYS A 21 11.66 -11.52 -7.76
N LYS A 22 10.47 -11.16 -8.27
CA LYS A 22 10.01 -9.76 -8.30
C LYS A 22 9.73 -9.22 -6.89
N LYS A 23 9.17 -10.05 -6.01
CA LYS A 23 8.96 -9.69 -4.59
C LYS A 23 10.28 -9.55 -3.85
N ASP A 24 11.24 -10.44 -4.12
CA ASP A 24 12.57 -10.40 -3.51
C ASP A 24 13.35 -9.16 -3.96
N ILE A 25 13.25 -8.79 -5.25
CA ILE A 25 13.84 -7.54 -5.79
C ILE A 25 13.19 -6.32 -5.15
N LEU A 26 11.86 -6.29 -5.02
CA LEU A 26 11.16 -5.19 -4.34
C LEU A 26 11.55 -5.09 -2.86
N ALA A 27 11.65 -6.23 -2.16
CA ALA A 27 12.09 -6.26 -0.77
C ALA A 27 13.53 -5.75 -0.62
N LEU A 28 14.43 -6.14 -1.53
CA LEU A 28 15.80 -5.63 -1.56
C LEU A 28 15.82 -4.11 -1.80
N LEU A 29 15.04 -3.60 -2.75
CA LEU A 29 14.94 -2.16 -3.03
C LEU A 29 14.44 -1.38 -1.80
N LEU A 30 13.43 -1.90 -1.10
CA LEU A 30 12.90 -1.28 0.12
C LEU A 30 13.91 -1.29 1.27
N ILE A 31 14.66 -2.39 1.44
CA ILE A 31 15.71 -2.49 2.44
C ILE A 31 16.86 -1.52 2.13
N SER A 32 17.28 -1.44 0.87
CA SER A 32 18.31 -0.51 0.40
C SER A 32 17.87 0.95 0.62
N SER A 33 16.66 1.32 0.23
CA SER A 33 16.12 2.67 0.44
C SER A 33 16.09 3.05 1.93
N LYS A 34 15.65 2.12 2.80
CA LYS A 34 15.65 2.34 4.25
C LYS A 34 17.06 2.51 4.83
N PHE A 35 18.04 1.79 4.29
CA PHE A 35 19.44 1.93 4.70
C PHE A 35 20.00 3.27 4.24
N GLU A 36 19.78 3.65 2.98
CA GLU A 36 20.22 4.91 2.38
C GLU A 36 19.69 6.12 3.15
N ASP A 37 18.40 6.12 3.50
CA ASP A 37 17.78 7.21 4.26
C ASP A 37 18.37 7.35 5.67
N LYS A 38 18.49 6.23 6.40
CA LYS A 38 19.14 6.22 7.72
C LYS A 38 20.60 6.70 7.64
N PHE A 39 21.34 6.25 6.64
CA PHE A 39 22.72 6.64 6.43
C PHE A 39 22.84 8.14 6.12
N LYS A 40 21.96 8.67 5.27
CA LYS A 40 21.87 10.09 4.92
C LYS A 40 21.57 10.95 6.16
N ILE A 41 20.59 10.56 6.98
CA ILE A 41 20.26 11.25 8.24
C ILE A 41 21.47 11.24 9.20
N CYS A 42 22.15 10.11 9.34
CA CYS A 42 23.35 10.01 10.18
C CYS A 42 24.47 10.92 9.66
N LEU A 43 24.72 10.94 8.35
CA LEU A 43 25.74 11.77 7.73
C LEU A 43 25.42 13.26 7.86
N GLN A 44 24.15 13.66 7.69
CA GLN A 44 23.67 15.02 7.91
C GLN A 44 23.93 15.48 9.35
N LYS A 45 23.54 14.67 10.34
CA LYS A 45 23.79 14.96 11.76
C LYS A 45 25.27 15.09 12.06
N LEU A 46 26.10 14.21 11.48
CA LEU A 46 27.55 14.28 11.63
C LEU A 46 28.14 15.56 11.03
N ILE A 47 27.62 16.01 9.89
CA ILE A 47 28.07 17.26 9.24
C ILE A 47 27.69 18.49 10.06
N GLN A 48 26.46 18.55 10.57
CA GLN A 48 25.98 19.65 11.41
C GLN A 48 26.76 19.76 12.73
N GLN A 49 27.15 18.62 13.32
CA GLN A 49 27.86 18.56 14.62
C GLN A 49 29.40 18.58 14.50
N LYS A 50 29.98 18.84 13.32
CA LYS A 50 31.44 18.76 13.12
C LYS A 50 32.22 19.68 14.06
N GLN A 51 31.80 20.94 14.13
CA GLN A 51 32.49 21.97 14.92
C GLN A 51 32.42 21.64 16.41
N GLU A 52 31.22 21.33 16.91
CA GLU A 52 31.00 20.95 18.31
C GLU A 52 31.84 19.73 18.73
N LYS A 53 31.86 18.66 17.91
CA LYS A 53 32.64 17.46 18.22
C LYS A 53 34.14 17.71 18.19
N TRP A 54 34.60 18.54 17.25
CA TRP A 54 36.00 18.91 17.15
C TRP A 54 36.45 19.74 18.37
N ASP A 55 35.62 20.67 18.84
CA ASP A 55 35.91 21.46 20.05
C ASP A 55 35.92 20.60 21.31
N ILE A 56 34.97 19.65 21.44
CA ILE A 56 34.92 18.71 22.57
C ILE A 56 36.21 17.87 22.63
N ASP A 57 36.69 17.35 21.50
CA ASP A 57 37.88 16.51 21.48
C ASP A 57 39.15 17.32 21.67
N ARG A 58 39.21 18.55 21.16
CA ARG A 58 40.30 19.50 21.45
C ARG A 58 40.37 19.79 22.94
N LEU A 59 39.24 20.07 23.60
CA LEU A 59 39.17 20.32 25.04
C LEU A 59 39.56 19.10 25.88
N LYS A 60 39.22 17.88 25.46
CA LYS A 60 39.68 16.66 26.13
C LYS A 60 41.20 16.50 26.02
N CYS A 61 41.75 16.74 24.82
CA CYS A 61 43.19 16.66 24.59
C CYS A 61 43.96 17.69 25.43
N THR A 62 43.51 18.94 25.50
CA THR A 62 44.17 19.98 26.30
C THR A 62 44.09 19.70 27.80
N LYS A 63 42.95 19.21 28.31
CA LYS A 63 42.80 18.79 29.72
C LYS A 63 43.74 17.66 30.09
N ARG A 64 43.84 16.62 29.25
CA ARG A 64 44.76 15.49 29.48
C ARG A 64 46.22 15.93 29.47
N MET A 65 46.61 16.82 28.56
CA MET A 65 47.98 17.37 28.53
C MET A 65 48.28 18.26 29.73
N GLU A 66 47.29 19.00 30.24
CA GLU A 66 47.43 19.79 31.47
C GLU A 66 47.56 18.92 32.72
N GLU A 67 46.80 17.82 32.81
CA GLU A 67 46.92 16.85 33.91
C GLU A 67 48.28 16.15 33.90
N LEU A 68 48.80 15.79 32.72
CA LEU A 68 50.16 15.23 32.59
C LEU A 68 51.24 16.26 32.96
N ALA A 69 51.12 17.51 32.52
CA ALA A 69 52.05 18.57 32.91
C ALA A 69 52.07 18.80 34.43
N LYS A 70 50.90 18.78 35.10
CA LYS A 70 50.79 18.88 36.57
C LYS A 70 51.35 17.66 37.29
N PHE A 71 51.23 16.47 36.70
CA PHE A 71 51.82 15.24 37.23
C PHE A 71 53.35 15.31 37.26
N PHE A 72 53.97 15.75 36.16
CA PHE A 72 55.43 15.94 36.08
C PHE A 72 55.93 17.19 36.84
N ALA A 73 55.06 18.15 37.15
CA ALA A 73 55.37 19.28 38.05
C ALA A 73 55.47 18.89 39.55
N GLY A 74 55.31 17.61 39.90
CA GLY A 74 55.53 17.10 41.26
C GLY A 74 54.32 17.22 42.21
N GLY A 75 53.13 17.54 41.70
CA GLY A 75 51.97 17.87 42.55
C GLY A 75 51.21 16.69 43.18
N TYR A 76 51.45 15.44 42.75
CA TYR A 76 50.57 14.30 43.08
C TYR A 76 51.30 12.97 43.33
N GLN A 77 52.39 12.94 44.10
CA GLN A 77 52.84 11.69 44.75
C GLN A 77 53.81 11.95 45.92
N LEU A 78 53.46 11.40 47.10
CA LEU A 78 54.38 11.17 48.22
C LEU A 78 55.32 10.01 47.83
N GLY A 79 56.45 10.34 47.20
CA GLY A 79 57.49 9.39 46.82
C GLY A 79 58.47 10.06 45.87
N GLU A 80 59.75 10.06 46.22
CA GLU A 80 60.83 10.70 45.48
C GLU A 80 60.91 10.19 44.03
N ASN A 81 60.34 10.94 43.11
CA ASN A 81 60.79 11.01 41.73
C ASN A 81 60.90 12.50 41.40
N GLN A 82 62.10 12.91 40.98
CA GLN A 82 62.41 14.28 40.62
C GLN A 82 61.42 14.73 39.54
N GLY A 83 60.67 15.80 39.83
CA GLY A 83 59.87 16.44 38.81
C GLY A 83 60.80 16.88 37.68
N ASP A 84 60.70 16.22 36.54
CA ASP A 84 61.47 16.55 35.37
C ASP A 84 60.83 17.79 34.73
N GLU A 85 61.42 18.97 34.96
CA GLU A 85 60.97 20.23 34.38
C GLU A 85 60.89 20.16 32.84
N GLY A 86 61.75 19.35 32.20
CA GLY A 86 61.74 19.15 30.75
C GLY A 86 60.46 18.50 30.20
N TYR A 87 59.88 17.51 30.90
CA TYR A 87 58.60 16.94 30.45
C TYR A 87 57.44 17.89 30.72
N LYS A 88 57.50 18.66 31.80
CA LYS A 88 56.49 19.68 32.10
C LYS A 88 56.45 20.73 30.99
N GLU A 89 57.60 21.31 30.62
CA GLU A 89 57.68 22.28 29.53
C GLU A 89 57.22 21.69 28.20
N TRP A 90 57.57 20.42 27.92
CA TRP A 90 57.13 19.73 26.71
C TRP A 90 55.61 19.51 26.65
N PHE A 91 54.98 19.04 27.74
CA PHE A 91 53.52 18.85 27.81
C PHE A 91 52.77 20.19 27.78
N GLU A 92 53.32 21.26 28.36
CA GLU A 92 52.77 22.62 28.26
C GLU A 92 52.88 23.18 26.83
N GLU A 93 54.00 22.94 26.15
CA GLU A 93 54.17 23.32 24.75
C GLU A 93 53.19 22.55 23.84
N MET A 94 53.04 21.24 24.06
CA MET A 94 52.08 20.41 23.33
C MET A 94 50.63 20.83 23.58
N LYS A 95 50.27 21.19 24.82
CA LYS A 95 48.98 21.79 25.14
C LYS A 95 48.76 23.07 24.33
N ASN A 96 49.73 23.98 24.33
CA ASN A 96 49.66 25.25 23.60
C ASN A 96 49.56 25.03 22.08
N GLN A 97 50.21 24.00 21.54
CA GLN A 97 50.11 23.64 20.12
C GLN A 97 48.71 23.10 19.77
N ILE A 98 48.10 22.27 20.64
CA ILE A 98 46.73 21.77 20.47
C ILE A 98 45.70 22.90 20.65
N GLU A 99 45.94 23.83 21.56
CA GLU A 99 45.09 25.00 21.77
C GLU A 99 45.20 26.02 20.64
N LYS A 100 46.32 26.09 19.91
CA LYS A 100 46.43 26.95 18.72
C LYS A 100 45.77 26.38 17.47
N LEU A 101 45.33 25.12 17.48
CA LEU A 101 44.56 24.57 16.37
C LEU A 101 43.24 25.34 16.27
N GLN A 102 42.94 25.87 15.09
CA GLN A 102 41.65 26.49 14.75
C GLN A 102 40.94 25.64 13.70
N TYR A 103 39.61 25.64 13.71
CA TYR A 103 38.82 24.96 12.69
C TYR A 103 38.91 25.72 11.36
N GLY A 104 39.41 25.07 10.31
CA GLY A 104 39.71 25.72 9.04
C GLY A 104 40.39 24.77 8.06
N ASP A 105 41.61 25.11 7.63
CA ASP A 105 42.33 24.40 6.57
C ASP A 105 42.59 22.92 6.87
N THR A 106 41.83 22.05 6.19
CA THR A 106 41.87 20.60 6.35
C THR A 106 43.26 20.00 6.14
N THR A 107 44.02 20.53 5.18
CA THR A 107 45.37 20.07 4.84
C THR A 107 46.42 20.47 5.88
N TYR A 108 46.32 21.68 6.42
CA TYR A 108 47.26 22.19 7.43
C TYR A 108 47.01 21.54 8.79
N ILE A 109 45.74 21.48 9.21
CA ILE A 109 45.31 20.82 10.44
C ILE A 109 45.67 19.33 10.38
N GLY A 110 45.41 18.65 9.26
CA GLY A 110 45.74 17.24 9.09
C GLY A 110 47.24 16.95 9.23
N ARG A 111 48.12 17.79 8.66
CA ARG A 111 49.58 17.65 8.80
C ARG A 111 50.06 17.91 10.22
N LYS A 112 49.57 18.97 10.88
CA LYS A 112 49.91 19.29 12.26
C LYS A 112 49.44 18.23 13.25
N VAL A 113 48.20 17.76 13.11
CA VAL A 113 47.66 16.68 13.97
C VAL A 113 48.46 15.39 13.78
N LYS A 114 48.91 15.09 12.56
CA LYS A 114 49.80 13.95 12.31
C LYS A 114 51.15 14.11 13.02
N GLN A 115 51.78 15.28 12.94
CA GLN A 115 53.03 15.57 13.66
C GLN A 115 52.86 15.45 15.19
N LEU A 116 51.73 15.88 15.74
CA LEU A 116 51.43 15.73 17.17
C LEU A 116 51.25 14.26 17.57
N ILE A 117 50.64 13.44 16.70
CA ILE A 117 50.50 11.99 16.95
C ILE A 117 51.87 11.31 16.93
N GLU A 118 52.72 11.63 15.94
CA GLU A 118 54.09 11.11 15.84
C GLU A 118 54.93 11.52 17.06
N ALA A 119 54.87 12.78 17.48
CA ALA A 119 55.55 13.26 18.69
C ALA A 119 55.08 12.54 19.98
N LEU A 120 53.79 12.24 20.10
CA LEU A 120 53.25 11.47 21.24
C LEU A 120 53.62 9.98 21.20
N GLU A 121 53.82 9.42 20.01
CA GLU A 121 54.34 8.05 19.81
C GLU A 121 55.83 7.96 20.18
N ASP A 122 56.61 8.99 19.87
CA ASP A 122 58.04 9.06 20.22
C ASP A 122 58.26 9.20 21.74
N ILE A 123 57.43 9.98 22.45
CA ILE A 123 57.53 10.13 23.91
C ILE A 123 57.18 8.84 24.67
N GLU A 124 56.34 7.99 24.09
CA GLU A 124 55.99 6.68 24.68
C GLU A 124 57.20 5.72 24.75
N GLN A 125 58.24 5.96 23.94
CA GLN A 125 59.46 5.13 23.90
C GLN A 125 60.46 5.45 25.03
N TYR A 126 60.29 6.56 25.75
CA TYR A 126 61.20 6.94 26.85
C TYR A 126 60.92 6.15 28.12
N ASP A 127 62.01 5.77 28.81
CA ASP A 127 62.01 4.78 29.88
C ASP A 127 61.28 5.22 31.17
N GLN A 128 61.09 6.53 31.38
CA GLN A 128 60.35 7.09 32.52
C GLN A 128 58.83 7.10 32.29
N VAL A 129 58.39 7.36 31.06
CA VAL A 129 56.98 7.35 30.64
C VAL A 129 56.47 5.92 30.47
N SER A 130 57.37 5.00 30.09
CA SER A 130 57.04 3.60 29.84
C SER A 130 56.61 2.84 31.10
N ARG A 131 57.08 3.27 32.29
CA ARG A 131 56.87 2.61 33.59
C ARG A 131 55.48 2.81 34.17
N SER A 132 54.85 3.97 33.93
CA SER A 132 53.52 4.28 34.43
C SER A 132 52.42 3.90 33.42
N ILE A 133 51.61 2.91 33.77
CA ILE A 133 50.45 2.48 32.95
C ILE A 133 49.42 3.60 32.73
N GLN A 134 49.26 4.49 33.73
CA GLN A 134 48.32 5.60 33.68
C GLN A 134 48.72 6.61 32.59
N ILE A 135 50.00 6.98 32.48
CA ILE A 135 50.46 7.93 31.45
C ILE A 135 50.30 7.33 30.05
N LYS A 136 50.59 6.04 29.88
CA LYS A 136 50.33 5.33 28.60
C LYS A 136 48.86 5.39 28.17
N GLN A 137 47.94 5.19 29.11
CA GLN A 137 46.50 5.28 28.83
C GLN A 137 46.11 6.70 28.39
N TYR A 138 46.61 7.73 29.08
CA TYR A 138 46.35 9.13 28.74
C TYR A 138 46.93 9.51 27.35
N LEU A 139 48.12 9.02 27.01
CA LEU A 139 48.72 9.21 25.69
C LEU A 139 47.97 8.47 24.59
N TYR A 140 47.52 7.24 24.85
CA TYR A 140 46.68 6.47 23.93
C TYR A 140 45.35 7.16 23.65
N ASP A 141 44.63 7.59 24.70
CA ASP A 141 43.34 8.25 24.56
C ASP A 141 43.48 9.61 23.86
N THR A 142 44.59 10.34 24.10
CA THR A 142 44.88 11.59 23.37
C THR A 142 45.16 11.35 21.89
N ARG A 143 45.94 10.32 21.52
CA ARG A 143 46.11 9.93 20.12
C ARG A 143 44.80 9.52 19.45
N LYS A 144 43.93 8.81 20.18
CA LYS A 144 42.61 8.39 19.69
C LYS A 144 41.72 9.61 19.40
N ASP A 145 41.68 10.58 20.29
CA ASP A 145 40.90 11.80 20.12
C ASP A 145 41.49 12.70 19.00
N LEU A 146 42.82 12.80 18.88
CA LEU A 146 43.48 13.47 17.74
C LEU A 146 43.18 12.78 16.39
N LYS A 147 43.19 11.44 16.35
CA LYS A 147 42.78 10.67 15.15
C LYS A 147 41.30 10.91 14.82
N HIS A 148 40.43 11.06 15.82
CA HIS A 148 39.03 11.38 15.63
C HIS A 148 38.83 12.81 15.09
N MET A 149 39.54 13.80 15.63
CA MET A 149 39.56 15.18 15.13
C MET A 149 39.97 15.23 13.65
N MET A 150 41.03 14.51 13.28
CA MET A 150 41.49 14.42 11.88
C MET A 150 40.41 13.84 10.95
N ARG A 151 39.64 12.84 11.41
CA ARG A 151 38.53 12.25 10.62
C ARG A 151 37.36 13.21 10.45
N ILE A 152 37.02 14.00 11.48
CA ILE A 152 35.96 15.01 11.41
C ILE A 152 36.31 16.09 10.37
N VAL A 153 37.54 16.59 10.41
CA VAL A 153 38.04 17.64 9.52
C VAL A 153 38.07 17.17 8.05
N ASN A 154 38.35 15.88 7.80
CA ASN A 154 38.39 15.33 6.45
C ASN A 154 37.00 14.96 5.88
N LEU A 155 35.92 15.09 6.66
CA LEU A 155 34.57 14.81 6.18
C LEU A 155 34.10 16.00 5.33
N LYS A 156 33.97 15.80 4.02
CA LYS A 156 33.48 16.82 3.08
C LYS A 156 31.95 16.81 2.95
N GLU A 157 31.37 17.94 2.58
CA GLU A 157 29.94 18.03 2.26
C GLU A 157 29.59 17.36 0.92
N GLU A 158 30.56 17.28 0.00
CA GLU A 158 30.44 16.58 -1.30
C GLU A 158 29.93 15.14 -1.16
N TYR A 159 30.26 14.45 -0.07
CA TYR A 159 29.78 13.08 0.18
C TYR A 159 28.25 13.00 0.30
N LEU A 160 27.61 14.03 0.85
CA LEU A 160 26.16 14.10 0.97
C LEU A 160 25.49 14.27 -0.40
N THR A 161 26.09 15.08 -1.27
CA THR A 161 25.66 15.25 -2.66
C THR A 161 25.78 13.94 -3.42
N ASN A 162 26.92 13.24 -3.30
CA ASN A 162 27.14 11.96 -3.96
C ASN A 162 26.16 10.87 -3.50
N ILE A 163 25.88 10.78 -2.19
CA ILE A 163 24.87 9.83 -1.67
C ILE A 163 23.50 10.15 -2.23
N SER A 164 23.12 11.43 -2.30
CA SER A 164 21.82 11.84 -2.81
C SER A 164 21.64 11.49 -4.28
N LEU A 165 22.70 11.62 -5.09
CA LEU A 165 22.71 11.20 -6.49
C LEU A 165 22.63 9.68 -6.67
N ILE A 166 23.34 8.91 -5.83
CA ILE A 166 23.31 7.44 -5.88
C ILE A 166 21.95 6.89 -5.44
N SER A 167 21.32 7.52 -4.45
CA SER A 167 19.98 7.16 -3.96
C SER A 167 18.84 7.60 -4.89
N ASP A 168 19.15 8.27 -6.00
CA ASP A 168 18.14 8.74 -6.94
C ASP A 168 17.66 7.59 -7.84
N VAL A 169 16.48 7.07 -7.51
CA VAL A 169 15.83 5.97 -8.23
C VAL A 169 14.91 6.49 -9.36
N THR A 170 15.08 7.74 -9.82
CA THR A 170 14.26 8.34 -10.87
C THR A 170 14.28 7.54 -12.19
N TYR A 171 15.34 6.78 -12.49
CA TYR A 171 15.38 5.90 -13.66
C TYR A 171 14.35 4.75 -13.60
N CYS A 172 13.89 4.35 -12.41
CA CYS A 172 12.84 3.32 -12.29
C CYS A 172 11.48 3.79 -12.83
N TRP A 173 11.26 5.09 -12.98
CA TRP A 173 10.06 5.61 -13.64
C TRP A 173 9.93 5.07 -15.07
N GLN A 174 11.03 4.94 -15.81
CA GLN A 174 11.00 4.36 -17.16
C GLN A 174 10.60 2.88 -17.15
N SER A 175 10.78 2.17 -16.03
CA SER A 175 10.39 0.75 -15.91
C SER A 175 8.94 0.55 -15.45
N LEU A 176 8.26 1.61 -14.99
CA LEU A 176 6.84 1.59 -14.56
C LEU A 176 5.87 2.00 -15.70
N GLN A 177 6.35 2.03 -16.94
CA GLN A 177 5.92 2.97 -17.98
C GLN A 177 4.49 2.85 -18.53
N ASP A 178 3.76 1.74 -18.37
CA ASP A 178 2.66 1.52 -19.31
C ASP A 178 1.26 2.01 -18.85
N GLY A 179 1.09 2.56 -17.65
CA GLY A 179 -0.21 3.13 -17.27
C GLY A 179 -0.24 4.05 -16.06
N TYR A 180 0.56 3.76 -15.01
CA TYR A 180 0.51 4.54 -13.77
C TYR A 180 1.02 5.98 -13.95
N ILE A 181 2.08 6.19 -14.73
CA ILE A 181 2.64 7.52 -14.97
C ILE A 181 1.65 8.42 -15.70
N GLN A 182 0.92 7.88 -16.67
CA GLN A 182 -0.10 8.64 -17.41
C GLN A 182 -1.24 9.06 -16.49
N ILE A 183 -1.71 8.14 -15.62
CA ILE A 183 -2.73 8.45 -14.62
C ILE A 183 -2.25 9.57 -13.70
N ILE A 184 -1.03 9.46 -13.14
CA ILE A 184 -0.47 10.45 -12.22
C ILE A 184 -0.37 11.82 -12.89
N LEU A 185 0.30 11.92 -14.03
CA LEU A 185 0.47 13.18 -14.76
C LEU A 185 -0.87 13.82 -15.10
N PHE A 186 -1.84 13.02 -15.56
CA PHE A 186 -3.16 13.51 -15.91
C PHE A 186 -3.92 13.99 -14.67
N THR A 187 -3.90 13.24 -13.57
CA THR A 187 -4.55 13.63 -12.31
C THR A 187 -3.94 14.89 -11.71
N GLU A 188 -2.61 14.98 -11.65
CA GLU A 188 -1.90 16.16 -11.13
C GLU A 188 -2.21 17.39 -12.00
N SER A 189 -2.20 17.21 -13.32
CA SER A 189 -2.50 18.29 -14.26
C SER A 189 -3.94 18.79 -14.10
N ILE A 190 -4.93 17.90 -13.97
CA ILE A 190 -6.34 18.27 -13.74
C ILE A 190 -6.54 18.91 -12.38
N LEU A 191 -5.90 18.40 -11.32
CA LEU A 191 -6.01 18.96 -9.98
C LEU A 191 -5.34 20.34 -9.87
N SER A 192 -4.35 20.61 -10.71
CA SER A 192 -3.66 21.90 -10.80
C SER A 192 -4.44 22.93 -11.63
N MET A 193 -5.44 22.51 -12.41
CA MET A 193 -6.24 23.45 -13.20
C MET A 193 -7.14 24.29 -12.30
N GLU A 194 -7.10 25.60 -12.52
CA GLU A 194 -8.05 26.52 -11.90
C GLU A 194 -9.44 26.34 -12.51
N LYS A 195 -10.46 26.71 -11.73
CA LYS A 195 -11.83 26.76 -12.23
C LYS A 195 -11.94 27.83 -13.31
N TYR A 196 -12.71 27.54 -14.36
CA TYR A 196 -12.87 28.46 -15.48
C TYR A 196 -14.33 28.55 -15.91
N LEU A 197 -14.70 29.70 -16.47
CA LEU A 197 -16.06 29.95 -16.96
C LEU A 197 -16.15 29.65 -18.45
N ILE A 198 -17.07 28.78 -18.85
CA ILE A 198 -17.48 28.58 -20.24
C ILE A 198 -18.82 29.28 -20.43
N GLY A 199 -18.79 30.52 -20.93
CA GLY A 199 -19.98 31.36 -21.05
C GLY A 199 -20.52 31.74 -19.68
N VAL A 200 -21.65 31.15 -19.28
CA VAL A 200 -22.31 31.36 -17.96
C VAL A 200 -22.06 30.19 -16.99
N ILE A 201 -21.42 29.11 -17.46
CA ILE A 201 -21.22 27.89 -16.67
C ILE A 201 -19.84 27.89 -16.04
N GLU A 202 -19.77 27.83 -14.72
CA GLU A 202 -18.52 27.60 -13.99
C GLU A 202 -18.14 26.12 -14.08
N VAL A 203 -16.97 25.86 -14.63
CA VAL A 203 -16.43 24.51 -14.81
C VAL A 203 -15.34 24.27 -13.79
N ASN A 204 -15.52 23.20 -13.01
CA ASN A 204 -14.56 22.72 -12.04
C ASN A 204 -13.94 21.39 -12.54
N PRO A 205 -12.66 21.40 -13.00
CA PRO A 205 -11.99 20.22 -13.53
C PRO A 205 -11.96 19.02 -12.57
N LYS A 206 -11.79 19.28 -11.27
CA LYS A 206 -11.80 18.22 -10.26
C LYS A 206 -13.15 17.50 -10.20
N GLN A 207 -14.24 18.26 -10.23
CA GLN A 207 -15.59 17.67 -10.22
C GLN A 207 -15.85 16.86 -11.49
N ILE A 208 -15.41 17.35 -12.65
CA ILE A 208 -15.50 16.59 -13.91
C ILE A 208 -14.75 15.26 -13.83
N LEU A 209 -13.56 15.26 -13.23
CA LEU A 209 -12.79 14.03 -13.04
C LEU A 209 -13.52 13.05 -12.12
N ASP A 210 -14.01 13.53 -10.98
CA ASP A 210 -14.78 12.72 -10.03
C ASP A 210 -16.03 12.10 -10.71
N ASP A 211 -16.79 12.91 -11.44
CA ASP A 211 -18.00 12.48 -12.15
C ASP A 211 -17.69 11.51 -13.29
N GLY A 212 -16.61 11.76 -14.02
CA GLY A 212 -16.13 10.88 -15.09
C GLY A 212 -15.73 9.50 -14.56
N ILE A 213 -15.02 9.46 -13.44
CA ILE A 213 -14.63 8.20 -12.77
C ILE A 213 -15.87 7.45 -12.28
N ARG A 214 -16.81 8.13 -11.64
CA ARG A 214 -18.09 7.56 -11.19
C ARG A 214 -18.87 6.95 -12.35
N LYS A 215 -19.03 7.70 -13.44
CA LYS A 215 -19.77 7.28 -14.63
C LYS A 215 -19.14 6.06 -15.33
N GLU A 216 -17.83 6.06 -15.52
CA GLU A 216 -17.15 4.91 -16.13
C GLU A 216 -17.14 3.69 -15.20
N LEU A 217 -17.03 3.89 -13.89
CA LEU A 217 -17.16 2.80 -12.92
C LEU A 217 -18.53 2.13 -13.01
N LEU A 218 -19.62 2.90 -13.04
CA LEU A 218 -20.99 2.39 -13.21
C LEU A 218 -21.11 1.53 -14.47
N LYS A 219 -20.66 2.05 -15.62
CA LYS A 219 -20.70 1.32 -16.91
C LYS A 219 -19.94 0.01 -16.85
N LEU A 220 -18.73 0.02 -16.26
CA LEU A 220 -17.89 -1.17 -16.17
C LEU A 220 -18.51 -2.23 -15.25
N ILE A 221 -19.02 -1.82 -14.09
CA ILE A 221 -19.70 -2.72 -13.15
C ILE A 221 -20.95 -3.33 -13.81
N ALA A 222 -21.84 -2.50 -14.38
CA ALA A 222 -23.06 -2.95 -15.03
C ALA A 222 -22.74 -3.96 -16.14
N LYS A 223 -21.75 -3.66 -16.99
CA LYS A 223 -21.29 -4.56 -18.05
C LYS A 223 -20.77 -5.88 -17.51
N GLN A 224 -19.97 -5.89 -16.44
CA GLN A 224 -19.44 -7.13 -15.87
C GLN A 224 -20.54 -7.98 -15.21
N LEU A 225 -21.51 -7.34 -14.53
CA LEU A 225 -22.66 -8.03 -13.96
C LEU A 225 -23.51 -8.64 -15.06
N ASP A 226 -23.82 -7.86 -16.11
CA ASP A 226 -24.69 -8.32 -17.18
C ASP A 226 -24.08 -9.49 -17.95
N GLN A 227 -22.80 -9.38 -18.35
CA GLN A 227 -22.11 -10.41 -19.13
C GLN A 227 -21.86 -11.71 -18.36
N ARG A 228 -21.62 -11.64 -17.04
CA ARG A 228 -21.24 -12.82 -16.25
C ARG A 228 -22.42 -13.55 -15.66
N LEU A 229 -23.44 -12.82 -15.19
CA LEU A 229 -24.62 -13.40 -14.55
C LEU A 229 -25.62 -13.89 -15.61
N MET A 230 -25.11 -14.74 -16.50
CA MET A 230 -25.83 -15.42 -17.55
C MET A 230 -25.83 -16.90 -17.18
N PHE A 231 -27.02 -17.46 -16.99
CA PHE A 231 -27.17 -18.78 -16.42
C PHE A 231 -28.03 -19.67 -17.31
N ASN A 232 -27.53 -20.87 -17.56
CA ASN A 232 -28.23 -21.88 -18.34
C ASN A 232 -28.38 -23.13 -17.47
N ASN A 233 -29.62 -23.53 -17.23
CA ASN A 233 -30.03 -24.86 -16.76
C ASN A 233 -29.85 -25.19 -15.26
N GLY A 234 -29.83 -24.23 -14.32
CA GLY A 234 -29.90 -24.54 -12.89
C GLY A 234 -28.75 -25.40 -12.36
N ASP A 235 -27.59 -25.38 -13.04
CA ASP A 235 -26.41 -26.14 -12.63
C ASP A 235 -25.66 -25.38 -11.53
N ILE A 236 -25.66 -25.94 -10.33
CA ILE A 236 -25.04 -25.32 -9.17
C ILE A 236 -23.53 -25.08 -9.32
N ASN A 237 -22.81 -25.97 -9.98
CA ASN A 237 -21.36 -25.82 -10.12
C ASN A 237 -21.04 -24.62 -11.02
N LYS A 238 -21.82 -24.43 -12.08
CA LYS A 238 -21.72 -23.25 -12.94
C LYS A 238 -22.09 -21.98 -12.18
N PHE A 239 -23.20 -22.00 -11.44
CA PHE A 239 -23.63 -20.89 -10.61
C PHE A 239 -22.53 -20.43 -9.63
N LEU A 240 -21.95 -21.38 -8.88
CA LEU A 240 -20.85 -21.13 -7.96
C LEU A 240 -19.61 -20.56 -8.64
N ASN A 241 -19.19 -21.16 -9.76
CA ASN A 241 -18.01 -20.69 -10.50
C ASN A 241 -18.21 -19.28 -11.03
N THR A 242 -19.41 -18.96 -11.53
CA THR A 242 -19.78 -17.62 -12.00
C THR A 242 -19.70 -16.60 -10.86
N LEU A 243 -20.26 -16.90 -9.69
CA LEU A 243 -20.20 -16.02 -8.52
C LEU A 243 -18.76 -15.84 -8.02
N PHE A 244 -17.96 -16.90 -7.98
CA PHE A 244 -16.56 -16.80 -7.57
C PHE A 244 -15.74 -15.91 -8.52
N GLN A 245 -15.94 -16.06 -9.83
CA GLN A 245 -15.32 -15.18 -10.81
C GLN A 245 -15.78 -13.74 -10.61
N LEU A 246 -17.09 -13.49 -10.52
CA LEU A 246 -17.62 -12.14 -10.32
C LEU A 246 -17.05 -11.48 -9.06
N GLN A 247 -16.99 -12.21 -7.94
CA GLN A 247 -16.38 -11.74 -6.70
C GLN A 247 -14.92 -11.29 -6.93
N TYR A 248 -14.13 -12.09 -7.65
CA TYR A 248 -12.74 -11.74 -7.95
C TYR A 248 -12.62 -10.45 -8.76
N TYR A 249 -13.48 -10.25 -9.76
CA TYR A 249 -13.51 -9.03 -10.57
C TYR A 249 -13.95 -7.80 -9.77
N LEU A 250 -15.01 -7.91 -8.97
CA LEU A 250 -15.47 -6.82 -8.11
C LEU A 250 -14.41 -6.44 -7.06
N GLN A 251 -13.70 -7.41 -6.49
CA GLN A 251 -12.56 -7.15 -5.62
C GLN A 251 -11.42 -6.44 -6.36
N GLY A 252 -11.20 -6.77 -7.64
CA GLY A 252 -10.27 -6.08 -8.51
C GLY A 252 -10.60 -4.61 -8.68
N PHE A 253 -11.88 -4.28 -8.95
CA PHE A 253 -12.33 -2.88 -9.05
C PHE A 253 -12.13 -2.09 -7.76
N LYS A 254 -12.49 -2.68 -6.61
CA LYS A 254 -12.27 -2.05 -5.31
C LYS A 254 -10.79 -1.72 -5.08
N LYS A 255 -9.90 -2.69 -5.32
CA LYS A 255 -8.45 -2.49 -5.19
C LYS A 255 -7.93 -1.44 -6.17
N SER A 256 -8.41 -1.41 -7.41
CA SER A 256 -7.98 -0.38 -8.37
C SER A 256 -8.38 1.03 -7.91
N LEU A 257 -9.57 1.19 -7.31
CA LEU A 257 -10.02 2.47 -6.77
C LEU A 257 -9.24 2.86 -5.51
N GLU A 258 -8.90 1.90 -4.65
CA GLU A 258 -8.00 2.11 -3.51
C GLU A 258 -6.62 2.62 -3.98
N TYR A 259 -6.07 2.08 -5.07
CA TYR A 259 -4.77 2.53 -5.58
C TYR A 259 -4.79 3.96 -6.13
N ILE A 260 -5.91 4.41 -6.71
CA ILE A 260 -5.99 5.76 -7.28
C ILE A 260 -6.58 6.80 -6.32
N GLN A 261 -7.01 6.39 -5.12
CA GLN A 261 -7.67 7.27 -4.15
C GLN A 261 -6.80 8.48 -3.76
N ASP A 262 -5.50 8.25 -3.61
CA ASP A 262 -4.53 9.28 -3.21
C ASP A 262 -4.33 10.31 -4.34
N PHE A 263 -4.47 9.89 -5.60
CA PHE A 263 -4.37 10.77 -6.77
C PHE A 263 -5.63 11.59 -7.02
N ILE A 264 -6.81 11.05 -6.70
CA ILE A 264 -8.08 11.77 -6.87
C ILE A 264 -8.34 12.71 -5.66
N GLY A 265 -7.77 12.38 -4.50
CA GLY A 265 -8.03 13.09 -3.25
C GLY A 265 -9.44 12.82 -2.70
N ASN A 266 -9.98 11.63 -2.97
CA ASN A 266 -11.27 11.13 -2.50
C ASN A 266 -11.18 9.66 -2.12
N TYR A 267 -12.03 9.21 -1.19
CA TYR A 267 -12.07 7.82 -0.76
C TYR A 267 -12.64 6.91 -1.87
N GLY A 268 -11.77 6.19 -2.59
CA GLY A 268 -12.14 5.35 -3.72
C GLY A 268 -13.14 4.24 -3.36
N LEU A 269 -13.01 3.64 -2.18
CA LEU A 269 -13.95 2.61 -1.70
C LEU A 269 -15.36 3.18 -1.49
N ARG A 270 -15.47 4.44 -1.03
CA ARG A 270 -16.75 5.11 -0.84
C ARG A 270 -17.44 5.32 -2.19
N ILE A 271 -16.70 5.80 -3.20
CA ILE A 271 -17.21 5.95 -4.57
C ILE A 271 -17.75 4.62 -5.09
N PHE A 272 -17.01 3.52 -4.89
CA PHE A 272 -17.48 2.20 -5.28
C PHE A 272 -18.81 1.85 -4.64
N HIS A 273 -18.93 2.01 -3.32
CA HIS A 273 -20.15 1.62 -2.60
C HIS A 273 -21.36 2.47 -3.00
N GLU A 274 -21.20 3.79 -3.10
CA GLU A 274 -22.27 4.71 -3.51
C GLU A 274 -22.80 4.35 -4.90
N GLU A 275 -21.91 4.22 -5.89
CA GLU A 275 -22.31 3.94 -7.27
C GLU A 275 -22.83 2.50 -7.45
N PHE A 276 -22.22 1.53 -6.77
CA PHE A 276 -22.67 0.14 -6.82
C PHE A 276 -24.08 -0.01 -6.23
N GLU A 277 -24.32 0.58 -5.05
CA GLU A 277 -25.64 0.53 -4.41
C GLU A 277 -26.71 1.21 -5.28
N ARG A 278 -26.38 2.39 -5.81
CA ARG A 278 -27.25 3.14 -6.71
C ARG A 278 -27.66 2.32 -7.95
N LEU A 279 -26.69 1.68 -8.61
CA LEU A 279 -26.95 0.79 -9.75
C LEU A 279 -27.90 -0.36 -9.37
N ILE A 280 -27.62 -1.03 -8.25
CA ILE A 280 -28.39 -2.18 -7.78
C ILE A 280 -29.85 -1.78 -7.49
N ILE A 281 -30.06 -0.66 -6.79
CA ILE A 281 -31.41 -0.17 -6.46
C ILE A 281 -32.19 0.14 -7.74
N SER A 282 -31.61 0.88 -8.68
CA SER A 282 -32.29 1.19 -9.95
C SER A 282 -32.67 -0.07 -10.73
N TYR A 283 -31.82 -1.10 -10.72
CA TYR A 283 -32.10 -2.36 -11.41
C TYR A 283 -33.18 -3.18 -10.70
N ILE A 284 -33.24 -3.14 -9.37
CA ILE A 284 -34.34 -3.74 -8.61
C ILE A 284 -35.66 -3.05 -8.96
N ASP A 285 -35.69 -1.72 -9.00
CA ASP A 285 -36.89 -0.96 -9.33
C ASP A 285 -37.40 -1.29 -10.74
N MET A 286 -36.50 -1.41 -11.72
CA MET A 286 -36.85 -1.85 -13.09
C MET A 286 -37.52 -3.22 -13.10
N GLU A 287 -36.98 -4.20 -12.38
CA GLU A 287 -37.58 -5.54 -12.27
C GLU A 287 -38.94 -5.48 -11.58
N GLN A 288 -39.09 -4.69 -10.52
CA GLN A 288 -40.38 -4.54 -9.81
C GLN A 288 -41.46 -3.96 -10.74
N ILE A 289 -41.13 -2.93 -11.52
CA ILE A 289 -42.06 -2.35 -12.50
C ILE A 289 -42.47 -3.39 -13.54
N ALA A 290 -41.52 -4.18 -14.04
CA ALA A 290 -41.82 -5.24 -14.99
C ALA A 290 -42.74 -6.34 -14.39
N PHE A 291 -42.55 -6.69 -13.12
CA PHE A 291 -43.46 -7.61 -12.41
C PHE A 291 -44.88 -7.05 -12.27
N ILE A 292 -45.02 -5.76 -11.96
CA ILE A 292 -46.33 -5.10 -11.76
C ILE A 292 -47.07 -4.97 -13.09
N THR A 293 -46.38 -4.45 -14.12
CA THR A 293 -46.95 -4.22 -15.45
C THR A 293 -47.11 -5.51 -16.25
N LYS A 294 -46.43 -6.59 -15.85
CA LYS A 294 -46.28 -7.86 -16.57
C LYS A 294 -45.70 -7.68 -17.97
N LYS A 295 -44.93 -6.62 -18.17
CA LYS A 295 -44.22 -6.32 -19.41
C LYS A 295 -42.73 -6.31 -19.09
N LEU A 296 -41.95 -7.03 -19.89
CA LEU A 296 -40.49 -6.98 -19.83
C LEU A 296 -40.05 -5.72 -20.58
N ASP A 297 -40.17 -4.57 -19.93
CA ASP A 297 -39.81 -3.27 -20.48
C ASP A 297 -39.39 -2.31 -19.37
N TYR A 298 -38.70 -1.22 -19.72
CA TYR A 298 -38.29 -0.15 -18.81
C TYR A 298 -38.43 1.22 -19.48
N GLU A 299 -38.85 2.22 -18.72
CA GLU A 299 -38.94 3.61 -19.20
C GLU A 299 -37.65 4.37 -18.84
N GLU A 300 -36.82 4.65 -19.84
CA GLU A 300 -35.50 5.29 -19.66
C GLU A 300 -35.56 6.63 -18.92
N LEU A 301 -36.63 7.42 -19.13
CA LEU A 301 -36.82 8.74 -18.54
C LEU A 301 -37.06 8.74 -17.02
N LEU A 302 -37.36 7.58 -16.42
CA LEU A 302 -37.60 7.46 -14.98
C LEU A 302 -36.30 7.38 -14.17
N TYR A 303 -35.16 7.19 -14.83
CA TYR A 303 -33.89 6.89 -14.19
C TYR A 303 -32.84 7.95 -14.53
N ASP A 304 -31.81 8.02 -13.70
CA ASP A 304 -30.70 8.93 -13.93
C ASP A 304 -29.92 8.56 -15.20
N ASP A 305 -29.61 9.56 -16.03
CA ASP A 305 -28.90 9.43 -17.31
C ASP A 305 -27.56 8.68 -17.23
N ASN A 306 -26.94 8.60 -16.05
CA ASN A 306 -25.68 7.90 -15.85
C ASN A 306 -25.85 6.40 -15.56
N ILE A 307 -27.06 5.95 -15.23
CA ILE A 307 -27.34 4.53 -15.00
C ILE A 307 -27.37 3.82 -16.35
N PRO A 308 -26.49 2.82 -16.58
CA PRO A 308 -26.50 2.07 -17.82
C PRO A 308 -27.80 1.27 -17.97
N MET A 309 -28.46 1.40 -19.11
CA MET A 309 -29.70 0.66 -19.39
C MET A 309 -29.41 -0.82 -19.71
N PRO A 310 -30.26 -1.76 -19.25
CA PRO A 310 -30.13 -3.17 -19.59
C PRO A 310 -30.24 -3.43 -21.10
N ASP A 311 -29.57 -4.48 -21.59
CA ASP A 311 -29.67 -4.85 -23.01
C ASP A 311 -31.01 -5.55 -23.30
N ARG A 312 -31.80 -4.95 -24.21
CA ARG A 312 -33.10 -5.48 -24.63
C ARG A 312 -33.01 -6.89 -25.22
N GLN A 313 -31.91 -7.26 -25.87
CA GLN A 313 -31.74 -8.61 -26.41
C GLN A 313 -31.59 -9.65 -25.29
N ASN A 314 -30.89 -9.30 -24.22
CA ASN A 314 -30.72 -10.18 -23.06
C ASN A 314 -32.03 -10.33 -22.28
N MET A 315 -32.92 -9.34 -22.34
CA MET A 315 -34.21 -9.38 -21.64
C MET A 315 -35.12 -10.50 -22.16
N GLU A 316 -35.31 -10.56 -23.48
CA GLU A 316 -36.18 -11.54 -24.11
C GLU A 316 -35.66 -12.97 -23.93
N ASN A 317 -34.35 -13.17 -24.08
CA ASN A 317 -33.71 -14.48 -23.99
C ASN A 317 -33.79 -15.09 -22.58
N ASN A 318 -33.77 -14.26 -21.54
CA ASN A 318 -33.70 -14.73 -20.15
C ASN A 318 -35.00 -14.53 -19.36
N ASN A 319 -36.02 -13.89 -19.95
CA ASN A 319 -37.29 -13.57 -19.32
C ASN A 319 -37.10 -12.81 -17.98
N SER A 320 -36.27 -11.77 -18.02
CA SER A 320 -35.88 -10.91 -16.88
C SER A 320 -35.39 -9.58 -17.42
N VAL A 321 -35.63 -8.46 -16.73
CA VAL A 321 -35.19 -7.15 -17.21
C VAL A 321 -33.66 -7.01 -17.14
N ASN A 322 -33.04 -7.52 -16.09
CA ASN A 322 -31.59 -7.40 -15.87
C ASN A 322 -31.05 -8.59 -15.05
N PHE A 323 -29.79 -8.48 -14.60
CA PHE A 323 -29.13 -9.58 -13.88
C PHE A 323 -29.79 -9.93 -12.53
N MET A 324 -30.50 -9.00 -11.88
CA MET A 324 -31.20 -9.29 -10.62
C MET A 324 -32.33 -10.29 -10.83
N GLY A 325 -33.13 -10.10 -11.88
CA GLY A 325 -34.14 -11.08 -12.29
C GLY A 325 -33.52 -12.41 -12.73
N ARG A 326 -32.36 -12.38 -13.43
CA ARG A 326 -31.65 -13.61 -13.80
C ARG A 326 -31.16 -14.41 -12.59
N ILE A 327 -30.58 -13.74 -11.59
CA ILE A 327 -30.18 -14.39 -10.33
C ILE A 327 -31.41 -14.99 -9.64
N LEU A 328 -32.49 -14.22 -9.52
CA LEU A 328 -33.73 -14.69 -8.89
C LEU A 328 -34.28 -15.93 -9.60
N ASN A 329 -34.37 -15.89 -10.92
CA ASN A 329 -34.86 -17.00 -11.74
C ASN A 329 -34.00 -18.27 -11.54
N GLU A 330 -32.68 -18.15 -11.44
CA GLU A 330 -31.83 -19.30 -11.12
C GLU A 330 -31.97 -19.80 -9.69
N ILE A 331 -32.08 -18.90 -8.70
CA ILE A 331 -32.36 -19.31 -7.31
C ILE A 331 -33.66 -20.10 -7.26
N MET A 332 -34.70 -19.65 -7.98
CA MET A 332 -35.99 -20.36 -8.07
C MET A 332 -35.86 -21.73 -8.75
N LYS A 333 -35.01 -21.87 -9.78
CA LYS A 333 -34.73 -23.18 -10.39
C LYS A 333 -33.95 -24.11 -9.44
N LEU A 334 -32.98 -23.57 -8.71
CA LEU A 334 -32.17 -24.32 -7.73
C LEU A 334 -32.97 -24.74 -6.50
N THR A 335 -34.10 -24.09 -6.24
CA THR A 335 -35.00 -24.35 -5.10
C THR A 335 -36.37 -24.89 -5.55
N ASP A 336 -36.45 -25.43 -6.78
CA ASP A 336 -37.69 -25.99 -7.29
C ASP A 336 -38.15 -27.17 -6.42
N PHE A 337 -39.37 -27.07 -5.89
CA PHE A 337 -39.98 -28.03 -4.98
C PHE A 337 -40.11 -29.43 -5.58
N LYS A 338 -40.12 -29.55 -6.91
CA LYS A 338 -40.18 -30.85 -7.60
C LYS A 338 -38.89 -31.65 -7.44
N ASN A 339 -37.77 -30.96 -7.36
CA ASN A 339 -36.44 -31.55 -7.46
C ASN A 339 -35.61 -31.36 -6.19
N THR A 340 -36.04 -30.50 -5.27
CA THR A 340 -35.28 -30.13 -4.08
C THR A 340 -36.11 -30.10 -2.80
N VAL A 341 -35.45 -30.37 -1.67
CA VAL A 341 -36.02 -30.31 -0.31
C VAL A 341 -35.17 -29.39 0.55
N TYR A 342 -35.84 -28.57 1.35
CA TYR A 342 -35.17 -27.81 2.40
C TYR A 342 -34.98 -28.65 3.67
N VAL A 343 -33.74 -28.76 4.14
CA VAL A 343 -33.39 -29.47 5.38
C VAL A 343 -33.02 -28.44 6.45
N HIS A 344 -33.92 -28.24 7.41
CA HIS A 344 -33.80 -27.20 8.44
C HIS A 344 -32.52 -27.33 9.28
N GLN A 345 -32.14 -28.56 9.66
CA GLN A 345 -30.94 -28.82 10.49
C GLN A 345 -29.66 -28.29 9.86
N ASN A 346 -29.60 -28.27 8.52
CA ASN A 346 -28.41 -27.85 7.77
C ASN A 346 -28.57 -26.45 7.15
N ILE A 347 -29.75 -25.85 7.24
CA ILE A 347 -30.10 -24.56 6.61
C ILE A 347 -29.69 -24.58 5.11
N ALA A 348 -30.09 -25.65 4.43
CA ALA A 348 -29.70 -25.89 3.05
C ALA A 348 -30.77 -26.66 2.26
N PHE A 349 -30.78 -26.44 0.95
CA PHE A 349 -31.56 -27.19 -0.02
C PHE A 349 -30.75 -28.38 -0.54
N TYR A 350 -31.39 -29.52 -0.70
CA TYR A 350 -30.80 -30.74 -1.24
C TYR A 350 -31.59 -31.25 -2.43
N SER A 351 -30.89 -31.77 -3.43
CA SER A 351 -31.50 -32.37 -4.62
C SER A 351 -31.95 -33.81 -4.35
N PHE A 352 -33.21 -34.14 -4.63
CA PHE A 352 -33.77 -35.50 -4.47
C PHE A 352 -33.00 -36.59 -5.24
N PRO A 353 -32.61 -36.41 -6.53
CA PRO A 353 -32.04 -37.50 -7.32
C PRO A 353 -30.59 -37.82 -6.96
N LYS A 354 -29.84 -36.87 -6.40
CA LYS A 354 -28.38 -36.98 -6.20
C LYS A 354 -27.94 -36.82 -4.75
N GLY A 355 -28.83 -36.40 -3.84
CA GLY A 355 -28.47 -35.99 -2.49
C GLY A 355 -27.47 -34.82 -2.44
N GLN A 356 -27.31 -34.11 -3.56
CA GLN A 356 -26.34 -33.03 -3.69
C GLN A 356 -26.87 -31.79 -2.98
N GLU A 357 -26.02 -31.14 -2.19
CA GLU A 357 -26.31 -29.85 -1.59
C GLU A 357 -26.43 -28.81 -2.71
N MET A 358 -27.61 -28.19 -2.78
CA MET A 358 -27.96 -27.14 -3.72
C MET A 358 -27.66 -25.79 -3.05
N LEU A 359 -28.67 -25.04 -2.61
CA LEU A 359 -28.46 -23.74 -2.01
C LEU A 359 -28.16 -23.84 -0.51
N ASN A 360 -27.05 -23.24 -0.04
CA ASN A 360 -26.62 -23.25 1.36
C ASN A 360 -26.11 -21.88 1.82
N LEU A 361 -25.77 -21.76 3.11
CA LEU A 361 -25.23 -20.52 3.68
C LEU A 361 -23.91 -20.05 3.03
N LYS A 362 -23.08 -20.96 2.51
CA LYS A 362 -21.83 -20.59 1.82
C LYS A 362 -22.12 -19.89 0.49
N ILE A 363 -23.10 -20.40 -0.27
CA ILE A 363 -23.58 -19.79 -1.51
C ILE A 363 -24.23 -18.44 -1.22
N MET A 364 -25.04 -18.34 -0.15
CA MET A 364 -25.63 -17.06 0.25
C MET A 364 -24.57 -16.03 0.65
N ASN A 365 -23.49 -16.44 1.32
CA ASN A 365 -22.36 -15.55 1.60
C ASN A 365 -21.60 -15.15 0.31
N MET A 366 -21.47 -16.04 -0.67
CA MET A 366 -20.91 -15.68 -1.98
C MET A 366 -21.80 -14.69 -2.73
N LEU A 367 -23.12 -14.88 -2.69
CA LEU A 367 -24.08 -13.92 -3.23
C LEU A 367 -23.94 -12.57 -2.54
N TYR A 368 -23.93 -12.52 -1.21
CA TYR A 368 -23.67 -11.30 -0.42
C TYR A 368 -22.41 -10.56 -0.89
N LYS A 369 -21.31 -11.28 -1.12
CA LYS A 369 -20.06 -10.67 -1.61
C LYS A 369 -20.14 -10.13 -3.04
N CYS A 370 -21.06 -10.63 -3.86
CA CYS A 370 -21.25 -10.21 -5.24
C CYS A 370 -22.24 -9.05 -5.39
N ILE A 371 -23.40 -9.13 -4.74
CA ILE A 371 -24.51 -8.17 -4.91
C ILE A 371 -24.69 -7.22 -3.71
N GLY A 372 -23.92 -7.41 -2.64
CA GLY A 372 -23.99 -6.58 -1.44
C GLY A 372 -25.28 -6.74 -0.66
N ILE A 373 -25.49 -5.84 0.30
CA ILE A 373 -26.68 -5.86 1.17
C ILE A 373 -27.92 -5.36 0.44
N SER A 374 -27.78 -4.34 -0.41
CA SER A 374 -28.84 -3.79 -1.25
C SER A 374 -29.37 -4.84 -2.23
N GLY A 375 -28.49 -5.64 -2.83
CA GLY A 375 -28.90 -6.73 -3.73
C GLY A 375 -29.66 -7.84 -3.02
N LEU A 376 -29.21 -8.26 -1.82
CA LEU A 376 -29.96 -9.25 -1.04
C LEU A 376 -31.34 -8.74 -0.62
N ASN A 377 -31.43 -7.48 -0.17
CA ASN A 377 -32.71 -6.85 0.14
C ASN A 377 -33.60 -6.78 -1.11
N GLY A 378 -33.03 -6.51 -2.28
CA GLY A 378 -33.73 -6.55 -3.55
C GLY A 378 -34.30 -7.93 -3.89
N LEU A 379 -33.52 -8.99 -3.70
CA LEU A 379 -34.01 -10.37 -3.92
C LEU A 379 -35.17 -10.71 -2.97
N ASP A 380 -35.09 -10.29 -1.71
CA ASP A 380 -36.16 -10.48 -0.73
C ASP A 380 -37.45 -9.73 -1.12
N GLN A 381 -37.31 -8.47 -1.58
CA GLN A 381 -38.44 -7.71 -2.11
C GLN A 381 -39.06 -8.38 -3.33
N LEU A 382 -38.27 -8.79 -4.32
CA LEU A 382 -38.76 -9.45 -5.52
C LEU A 382 -39.46 -10.78 -5.19
N LEU A 383 -38.91 -11.59 -4.28
CA LEU A 383 -39.56 -12.80 -3.78
C LEU A 383 -40.89 -12.49 -3.10
N SER A 384 -40.93 -11.45 -2.27
CA SER A 384 -42.16 -10.99 -1.60
C SER A 384 -43.25 -10.61 -2.61
N PHE A 385 -42.89 -9.90 -3.69
CA PHE A 385 -43.81 -9.60 -4.79
C PHE A 385 -44.30 -10.86 -5.51
N MET A 386 -43.41 -11.83 -5.78
CA MET A 386 -43.80 -13.11 -6.40
C MET A 386 -44.79 -13.89 -5.52
N ILE A 387 -44.57 -13.91 -4.21
CA ILE A 387 -45.47 -14.54 -3.23
C ILE A 387 -46.83 -13.83 -3.24
N ALA A 388 -46.85 -12.50 -3.13
CA ALA A 388 -48.08 -11.71 -3.16
C ALA A 388 -48.90 -11.93 -4.45
N SER A 389 -48.23 -11.97 -5.60
CA SER A 389 -48.85 -12.24 -6.91
C SER A 389 -49.43 -13.67 -6.99
N SER A 390 -48.70 -14.65 -6.45
CA SER A 390 -49.12 -16.05 -6.40
C SER A 390 -50.35 -16.23 -5.49
N ILE A 391 -50.34 -15.64 -4.30
CA ILE A 391 -51.47 -15.63 -3.36
C ILE A 391 -52.70 -14.98 -4.00
N THR A 392 -52.52 -13.82 -4.63
CA THR A 392 -53.63 -13.11 -5.30
C THR A 392 -54.24 -13.98 -6.41
N THR A 393 -53.40 -14.69 -7.18
CA THR A 393 -53.87 -15.60 -8.22
C THR A 393 -54.59 -16.82 -7.64
N LEU A 394 -54.10 -17.38 -6.54
CA LEU A 394 -54.75 -18.48 -5.82
C LEU A 394 -56.13 -18.05 -5.30
N ILE A 395 -56.23 -16.88 -4.67
CA ILE A 395 -57.50 -16.32 -4.18
C ILE A 395 -58.49 -16.14 -5.33
N ARG A 396 -58.05 -15.62 -6.49
CA ARG A 396 -58.92 -15.51 -7.67
C ARG A 396 -59.44 -16.88 -8.15
N LYS A 397 -58.58 -17.91 -8.15
CA LYS A 397 -58.98 -19.28 -8.54
C LYS A 397 -60.00 -19.86 -7.56
N ILE A 398 -59.76 -19.72 -6.26
CA ILE A 398 -60.68 -20.18 -5.20
C ILE A 398 -62.04 -19.47 -5.33
N LYS A 399 -62.04 -18.14 -5.49
CA LYS A 399 -63.29 -17.37 -5.70
C LYS A 399 -64.06 -17.85 -6.94
N LYS A 400 -63.37 -18.19 -8.02
CA LYS A 400 -64.00 -18.71 -9.25
C LYS A 400 -64.59 -20.10 -9.05
N GLN A 401 -63.95 -20.97 -8.27
CA GLN A 401 -64.49 -22.29 -7.94
C GLN A 401 -65.74 -22.19 -7.06
N ILE A 402 -65.69 -21.39 -6.01
CA ILE A 402 -66.85 -21.17 -5.12
C ILE A 402 -68.02 -20.53 -5.87
N GLY A 403 -67.76 -19.56 -6.75
CA GLY A 403 -68.80 -18.91 -7.55
C GLY A 403 -69.39 -19.76 -8.69
N ASN A 404 -68.77 -20.91 -9.02
CA ASN A 404 -69.29 -21.87 -9.99
C ASN A 404 -70.06 -23.03 -9.31
N GLU A 405 -70.02 -23.13 -7.98
CA GLU A 405 -70.74 -24.14 -7.18
C GLU A 405 -72.07 -23.62 -6.60
N LEU A 406 -72.41 -22.34 -6.86
CA LEU A 406 -73.71 -21.71 -6.64
C LEU A 406 -74.40 -21.48 -7.98
#